data_AF-A0A3D2W281-F1
#
_entry.id   AF-A0A3D2W281-F1
#
_cell.length_a   1.000
_cell.length_b   1.000
_cell.length_c   1.000
_cell.angle_alpha   90.00
_cell.angle_beta   90.00
_cell.angle_gamma   90.00
#
_symmetry.space_group_name_H-M   'P 1'
#
loop_
_entity.id
_entity.type
_entity.pdbx_description
1 polymer ?
#
loop_
_entity_poly.entity_id
_entity_poly.type
_entity_poly.pdbx_seq_one_letter_code
_entity_poly.pdbx_strand_id
1 'polypeptide(L)' 'PIERVTGFDTPYPHALEWEYFPTPPRIVKAMRRAMEA' A
#
# COMPACT_ATOMS: atom_id res chain seq x y z
N PRO A 1 12.41 2.38 -10.90
CA PRO A 1 12.96 2.38 -9.51
C PRO A 1 12.29 1.27 -8.68
N ILE A 2 12.93 0.74 -7.63
CA ILE A 2 12.31 -0.30 -6.76
C ILE A 2 11.32 0.39 -5.80
N GLU A 3 10.05 -0.01 -5.84
CA GLU A 3 8.99 0.50 -4.95
C GLU A 3 8.61 -0.51 -3.85
N ARG A 4 8.01 -0.01 -2.76
CA ARG A 4 7.47 -0.82 -1.65
C ARG A 4 6.04 -0.42 -1.34
N VAL A 5 5.18 -1.40 -1.09
CA VAL A 5 3.80 -1.20 -0.63
C VAL A 5 3.63 -1.92 0.69
N THR A 6 3.54 -1.16 1.79
CA THR A 6 3.49 -1.67 3.17
C THR A 6 2.29 -1.08 3.92
N GLY A 7 2.09 -1.54 5.18
CA GLY A 7 1.32 -0.80 6.17
C GLY A 7 1.99 0.54 6.51
N PHE A 8 1.28 1.36 7.28
CA PHE A 8 1.78 2.66 7.71
C PHE A 8 2.66 2.56 8.95
N ASP A 9 3.54 3.54 9.14
CA ASP A 9 4.35 3.67 10.36
C ASP A 9 3.51 4.21 11.53
N THR A 10 2.42 3.51 11.82
CA THR A 10 1.47 3.79 12.90
C THR A 10 1.09 2.48 13.58
N PRO A 11 0.73 2.47 14.88
CA PRO A 11 0.15 1.29 15.50
C PRO A 11 -1.05 0.77 14.72
N TYR A 12 -1.26 -0.54 14.77
CA TYR A 12 -2.33 -1.19 14.02
C TYR A 12 -3.72 -0.76 14.54
N PRO A 13 -4.58 -0.15 13.70
CA PRO A 13 -5.89 0.29 14.14
C PRO A 13 -6.93 -0.83 14.00
N HIS A 14 -7.74 -1.04 15.04
CA HIS A 14 -8.82 -2.03 14.99
C HIS A 14 -9.97 -1.60 14.06
N ALA A 15 -10.41 -0.34 14.15
CA ALA A 15 -11.54 0.16 13.36
C ALA A 15 -11.18 0.49 11.89
N LEU A 16 -9.89 0.69 11.60
CA LEU A 16 -9.39 1.14 10.28
C LEU A 16 -8.45 0.10 9.64
N GLU A 17 -8.71 -1.18 9.92
CA GLU A 17 -7.91 -2.31 9.47
C GLU A 17 -7.73 -2.31 7.94
N TRP A 18 -8.81 -2.04 7.20
CA TRP A 18 -8.81 -2.06 5.74
C TRP A 18 -8.05 -0.88 5.12
N GLU A 19 -8.06 0.28 5.77
CA GLU A 19 -7.29 1.46 5.36
C GLU A 19 -5.78 1.25 5.62
N TYR A 20 -5.45 0.57 6.73
CA TYR A 20 -4.08 0.27 7.11
C TYR A 20 -3.43 -0.78 6.18
N PHE A 21 -4.19 -1.80 5.79
CA PHE A 21 -3.67 -2.89 4.97
C PHE A 21 -3.16 -2.46 3.58
N PRO A 22 -2.14 -3.15 3.04
CA PRO A 22 -1.73 -3.02 1.65
C PRO A 22 -2.74 -3.75 0.74
N THR A 23 -3.91 -3.16 0.58
CA THR A 23 -5.02 -3.74 -0.21
C THR A 23 -4.67 -3.87 -1.70
N PRO A 24 -5.35 -4.75 -2.46
CA PRO A 24 -5.10 -4.90 -3.89
C PRO A 24 -5.12 -3.59 -4.70
N PRO A 25 -6.03 -2.63 -4.45
CA PRO A 25 -5.99 -1.32 -5.12
C PRO A 25 -4.68 -0.55 -4.87
N ARG A 26 -4.12 -0.60 -3.66
CA ARG A 26 -2.83 0.06 -3.34
C ARG A 26 -1.68 -0.60 -4.10
N ILE A 27 -1.69 -1.92 -4.19
CA ILE A 27 -0.67 -2.70 -4.89
C ILE A 27 -0.73 -2.41 -6.40
N VAL A 28 -1.90 -2.50 -7.02
CA VAL A 28 -2.08 -2.24 -8.46
C VAL A 28 -1.65 -0.82 -8.83
N LYS A 29 -1.95 0.18 -7.98
CA LYS A 29 -1.50 1.56 -8.20
C LYS A 29 0.03 1.67 -8.23
N ALA A 30 0.74 0.99 -7.33
CA ALA A 30 2.19 0.97 -7.32
C ALA A 30 2.77 0.21 -8.52
N MET A 31 2.16 -0.92 -8.90
CA MET A 31 2.59 -1.66 -10.10
C MET A 31 2.51 -0.80 -11.36
N ARG A 32 1.43 -0.04 -11.54
CA ARG A 32 1.30 0.89 -12.68
C ARG A 32 2.40 1.94 -12.71
N ARG A 33 2.65 2.61 -11.58
CA ARG A 33 3.75 3.60 -11.48
C ARG A 33 5.11 2.98 -11.79
N ALA A 34 5.37 1.79 -11.30
CA ALA A 34 6.63 1.09 -11.55
C ALA A 34 6.82 0.72 -13.03
N MET A 35 5.74 0.52 -13.78
CA MET A 35 5.77 0.24 -15.24
C MET A 35 5.87 1.51 -16.09
N GLU A 36 5.42 2.65 -15.58
CA GLU A 36 5.46 3.95 -16.26
C GLU A 36 6.80 4.70 -16.06
N ALA A 37 7.63 4.24 -15.11
CA ALA A 37 8.85 4.90 -14.63
C ALA A 37 10.15 4.39 -15.27
#